data_AF-A0A7S0DH56-F1
#
_entry.id   AF-A0A7S0DH56-F1
#
_cell.length_a   1.000
_cell.length_b   1.000
_cell.length_c   1.000
_cell.angle_alpha   90.00
_cell.angle_beta   90.00
_cell.angle_gamma   90.00
#
_symmetry.space_group_name_H-M   'P 1'
#
loop_
_entity.id
_entity.type
_entity.pdbx_description
1 polymer ?
#
loop_
_entity_poly.entity_id
_entity_poly.type
_entity_poly.pdbx_seq_one_letter_code
_entity_poly.pdbx_strand_id
1 'polypeptide(L)'
;MMRALEPPTAATAPRDYVTKTAWQGKKYNLYVHSFLGYGLKAGRMAVLKQQGSNSCIPIGGHAHYNYNNDQVDVEGDNLGSSFDRCQKAAVQALNVNKPCEVVT
;
A
#
# COMPACT_ATOMS: atom_id res chain seq x y z
N MET A 1 6.42 -7.13 -1.03
CA MET A 1 6.50 -8.02 0.14
C MET A 1 7.09 -9.35 -0.31
N MET A 2 7.97 -9.96 0.50
CA MET A 2 8.60 -11.24 0.20
C MET A 2 8.41 -12.21 1.38
N ARG A 3 8.06 -13.46 1.09
CA ARG A 3 7.89 -14.52 2.09
C ARG A 3 8.39 -15.86 1.55
N ALA A 4 9.13 -16.61 2.35
CA ALA A 4 9.47 -17.99 2.03
C ALA A 4 8.25 -18.91 2.23
N LEU A 5 7.98 -19.77 1.24
CA LEU A 5 6.90 -20.73 1.27
C LEU A 5 7.42 -22.15 1.50
N GLU A 6 6.65 -22.91 2.27
CA GLU A 6 6.82 -24.35 2.35
C GLU A 6 6.39 -25.03 1.03
N PRO A 7 6.93 -26.22 0.69
CA PRO A 7 6.68 -26.85 -0.59
C PRO A 7 5.20 -27.07 -0.95
N PRO A 8 4.31 -27.53 -0.04
CA PRO A 8 2.90 -27.70 -0.37
C PRO A 8 2.21 -26.38 -0.75
N THR A 9 2.47 -25.32 0.03
CA THR A 9 1.92 -23.98 -0.21
C THR A 9 2.46 -23.36 -1.50
N ALA A 10 3.73 -23.62 -1.84
CA ALA A 10 4.31 -23.16 -3.09
C ALA A 10 3.69 -23.85 -4.32
N ALA A 11 3.21 -25.08 -4.19
CA ALA A 11 2.58 -25.82 -5.28
C ALA A 11 1.18 -25.29 -5.64
N THR A 12 0.47 -24.70 -4.67
CA THR A 12 -0.88 -24.15 -4.86
C THR A 12 -0.90 -22.63 -5.05
N ALA A 13 0.24 -21.96 -4.96
CA ALA A 13 0.34 -20.52 -5.15
C ALA A 13 0.27 -20.14 -6.65
N PRO A 14 -0.27 -18.95 -7.00
CA PRO A 14 -0.24 -18.46 -8.36
C PRO A 14 1.19 -18.45 -8.92
N ARG A 15 1.39 -19.02 -10.11
CA ARG A 15 2.74 -19.28 -10.65
C ARG A 15 3.60 -18.02 -10.77
N ASP A 16 2.98 -16.90 -11.16
CA ASP A 16 3.67 -15.63 -11.38
C ASP A 16 4.13 -14.94 -10.08
N TYR A 17 3.71 -15.47 -8.93
CA TYR A 17 4.05 -14.93 -7.62
C TYR A 17 5.16 -15.73 -6.93
N VAL A 18 5.61 -16.87 -7.48
CA VAL A 18 6.63 -17.72 -6.84
C VAL A 18 7.95 -17.67 -7.62
N THR A 19 9.00 -17.15 -6.97
CA THR A 19 10.37 -17.17 -7.47
C THR A 19 11.19 -18.24 -6.74
N LYS A 20 11.85 -19.13 -7.48
CA LYS A 20 12.77 -20.12 -6.92
C LYS A 20 14.18 -19.53 -6.81
N THR A 21 14.80 -19.64 -5.65
CA THR A 21 16.18 -19.16 -5.43
C THR A 21 16.96 -20.13 -4.55
N ALA A 22 18.29 -20.01 -4.58
CA ALA A 22 19.17 -20.73 -3.68
C ALA A 22 20.09 -19.73 -2.97
N TRP A 23 20.17 -19.83 -1.65
CA TRP A 23 21.06 -19.00 -0.83
C TRP A 23 21.78 -19.89 0.17
N GLN A 24 23.12 -19.81 0.19
CA GLN A 24 23.99 -20.66 1.02
C GLN A 24 23.68 -22.17 0.92
N GLY A 25 23.48 -22.66 -0.31
CA GLY A 25 23.19 -24.09 -0.55
C GLY A 25 21.76 -24.53 -0.22
N LYS A 26 20.93 -23.68 0.39
CA LYS A 26 19.51 -23.97 0.67
C LYS A 26 18.61 -23.40 -0.42
N LYS A 27 17.70 -24.23 -0.94
CA LYS A 27 16.71 -23.85 -1.95
C LYS A 27 15.45 -23.29 -1.28
N TYR A 28 14.90 -22.23 -1.86
CA TYR A 28 13.70 -21.55 -1.36
C TYR A 28 12.70 -21.30 -2.49
N ASN A 29 11.41 -21.41 -2.16
CA ASN A 29 10.32 -20.88 -2.97
C ASN A 29 9.87 -19.57 -2.32
N LEU A 30 10.06 -18.43 -2.99
CA LEU A 30 9.72 -17.11 -2.47
C LEU A 30 8.43 -16.62 -3.11
N TYR A 31 7.41 -16.35 -2.29
CA TYR A 31 6.29 -15.53 -2.72
C TYR A 31 6.74 -14.07 -2.78
N VAL A 32 6.63 -13.44 -3.95
CA VAL A 32 7.08 -12.07 -4.18
C VAL A 32 6.01 -11.31 -4.94
N HIS A 33 5.67 -10.13 -4.44
CA HIS A 33 4.87 -9.16 -5.18
C HIS A 33 5.31 -7.73 -4.86
N SER A 34 5.24 -6.86 -5.87
CA SER A 34 5.51 -5.43 -5.75
C SER A 34 4.25 -4.63 -6.08
N PHE A 35 3.71 -3.95 -5.06
CA PHE A 35 2.51 -3.13 -5.20
C PHE A 35 2.91 -1.72 -5.66
N LEU A 36 2.96 -1.51 -6.98
CA LEU A 36 3.23 -0.18 -7.53
C LEU A 36 2.15 0.82 -7.06
N GLY A 37 2.58 2.02 -6.67
CA GLY A 37 1.69 3.04 -6.11
C GLY A 37 1.52 2.99 -4.59
N TYR A 38 2.02 1.93 -3.91
CA TYR A 38 1.87 1.75 -2.46
C TYR A 38 3.16 1.96 -1.67
N GLY A 39 4.24 2.41 -2.32
CA GLY A 39 5.45 2.84 -1.62
C GLY A 39 5.23 4.13 -0.83
N LEU A 40 6.11 4.47 0.10
CA LEU A 40 5.90 5.56 1.07
C LEU A 40 5.38 6.89 0.45
N LYS A 41 6.00 7.35 -0.64
CA LYS A 41 5.60 8.60 -1.30
C LYS A 41 4.31 8.47 -2.10
N ALA A 42 4.20 7.42 -2.91
CA ALA A 42 3.02 7.15 -3.72
C ALA A 42 1.77 6.87 -2.86
N GLY A 43 1.94 6.11 -1.77
CA GLY A 43 0.89 5.85 -0.79
C GLY A 43 0.43 7.14 -0.12
N ARG A 44 1.35 8.03 0.27
CA ARG A 44 0.96 9.35 0.80
C ARG A 44 0.16 10.16 -0.22
N MET A 45 0.58 10.21 -1.48
CA MET A 45 -0.18 10.84 -2.57
C MET A 45 -1.59 10.24 -2.68
N ALA A 46 -1.69 8.91 -2.66
CA ALA A 46 -2.97 8.22 -2.76
C ALA A 46 -3.90 8.52 -1.58
N VAL A 47 -3.39 8.62 -0.35
CA VAL A 47 -4.16 9.00 0.85
C VAL A 47 -4.60 10.46 0.77
N LEU A 48 -3.72 11.38 0.39
CA LEU A 48 -4.05 12.81 0.31
C LEU A 48 -5.15 13.09 -0.72
N LYS A 49 -5.26 12.27 -1.76
CA LYS A 49 -6.34 12.32 -2.76
C LYS A 49 -7.67 11.71 -2.27
N GLN A 50 -7.73 11.04 -1.12
CA GLN A 50 -8.97 10.47 -0.58
C GLN A 50 -9.81 11.49 0.18
N GLN A 51 -11.10 11.21 0.30
CA GLN A 51 -11.99 11.98 1.16
C GLN A 51 -11.59 11.85 2.64
N GLY A 52 -11.61 12.96 3.37
CA GLY A 52 -11.23 12.99 4.78
C GLY A 52 -9.72 12.99 5.05
N SER A 53 -8.88 13.11 4.02
CA SER A 53 -7.42 13.13 4.16
C SER A 53 -6.88 14.33 4.96
N ASN A 54 -7.63 15.44 5.03
CA ASN A 54 -7.35 16.60 5.87
C ASN A 54 -7.16 16.21 7.35
N SER A 55 -7.83 15.15 7.81
CA SER A 55 -7.68 14.62 9.17
C SER A 55 -6.33 13.92 9.42
N CYS A 56 -5.54 13.67 8.38
CA CYS A 56 -4.15 13.22 8.48
C CYS A 56 -3.16 14.38 8.69
N ILE A 57 -3.60 15.62 8.49
CA ILE A 57 -2.76 16.82 8.60
C ILE A 57 -3.06 17.54 9.92
N PRO A 58 -2.05 18.02 10.67
CA PRO A 58 -2.25 18.81 11.89
C PRO A 58 -3.09 20.07 11.65
N ILE A 59 -3.85 20.51 12.66
CA ILE A 59 -4.63 21.76 12.58
C ILE A 59 -3.72 22.95 12.27
N GLY A 60 -4.15 23.82 11.34
CA GLY A 60 -3.35 24.93 10.84
C GLY A 60 -2.14 24.51 9.97
N GLY A 61 -1.97 23.22 9.72
CA GLY A 61 -0.98 22.70 8.79
C GLY A 61 -1.47 22.76 7.35
N HIS A 62 -0.53 22.96 6.43
CA HIS A 62 -0.78 22.91 5.00
C HIS A 62 0.20 21.92 4.36
N ALA A 63 -0.33 20.98 3.59
CA ALA A 63 0.43 19.97 2.88
C ALA A 63 0.39 20.25 1.38
N HIS A 64 1.45 20.86 0.87
CA HIS A 64 1.74 20.95 -0.57
C HIS A 64 2.54 19.72 -0.97
N TYR A 65 1.91 18.75 -1.63
CA TYR A 65 2.51 17.45 -1.90
C TYR A 65 2.62 17.16 -3.38
N ASN A 66 3.87 17.07 -3.84
CA ASN A 66 4.22 16.75 -5.24
C ASN A 66 4.81 15.35 -5.33
N TYR A 67 4.27 14.54 -6.23
CA TYR A 67 4.81 13.22 -6.51
C TYR A 67 4.61 12.87 -7.99
N ASN A 68 5.72 12.66 -8.71
CA ASN A 68 5.75 12.53 -10.17
C ASN A 68 5.07 13.73 -10.85
N ASN A 69 4.03 13.48 -11.64
CA ASN A 69 3.29 14.50 -12.39
C ASN A 69 2.02 14.96 -11.66
N ASP A 70 1.83 14.53 -10.41
CA ASP A 70 0.68 14.88 -9.59
C ASP A 70 1.08 15.88 -8.49
N GLN A 71 0.17 16.82 -8.21
CA GLN A 71 0.24 17.75 -7.11
C GLN A 71 -1.12 17.79 -6.38
N VAL A 72 -1.07 17.93 -5.07
CA VAL A 72 -2.25 18.12 -4.22
C VAL A 72 -1.89 19.06 -3.07
N ASP A 73 -2.79 19.99 -2.80
CA ASP A 73 -2.71 20.95 -1.72
C ASP A 73 -3.84 20.66 -0.74
N VAL A 74 -3.51 20.26 0.50
CA VAL A 74 -4.50 19.90 1.54
C VAL A 74 -4.20 20.66 2.81
N GLU A 75 -5.24 21.28 3.38
CA GLU A 75 -5.17 21.92 4.69
C GLU A 75 -5.62 20.97 5.79
N GLY A 76 -5.05 21.14 6.97
CA GLY A 76 -5.49 20.45 8.18
C GLY A 76 -6.96 20.69 8.46
N ASP A 77 -7.66 19.64 8.89
CA ASP A 77 -9.05 19.75 9.34
C ASP A 77 -9.16 20.77 10.49
N ASN A 78 -10.23 21.58 10.48
CA ASN A 78 -10.53 22.57 11.53
C ASN A 78 -10.75 21.92 12.91
N LEU A 79 -11.14 20.64 12.94
CA LEU A 79 -11.23 19.82 14.15
C LEU A 79 -9.88 19.19 14.55
N GLY A 80 -8.85 19.43 13.76
CA GLY A 80 -7.52 18.84 13.88
C GLY A 80 -7.41 17.40 13.40
N SER A 81 -6.20 16.86 13.53
CA SER A 81 -5.90 15.50 13.11
C SER A 81 -6.71 14.49 13.91
N SER A 82 -7.10 13.41 13.25
CA SER A 82 -7.84 12.31 13.87
C SER A 82 -7.35 11.00 13.27
N PHE A 83 -6.85 10.12 14.14
CA PHE A 83 -6.36 8.81 13.73
C PHE A 83 -7.45 8.02 13.00
N ASP A 84 -8.66 7.90 13.58
CA ASP A 84 -9.74 7.10 12.99
C ASP A 84 -10.17 7.62 11.61
N ARG A 85 -10.24 8.94 11.43
CA ARG A 85 -10.62 9.55 10.15
C ARG A 85 -9.51 9.41 9.12
N CYS A 86 -8.26 9.63 9.53
CA CYS A 86 -7.10 9.46 8.65
C CYS A 86 -6.92 7.99 8.25
N GLN A 87 -7.11 7.05 9.18
CA GLN A 87 -7.05 5.62 8.93
C GLN A 87 -8.12 5.20 7.92
N LYS A 88 -9.34 5.74 7.99
CA LYS A 88 -10.40 5.46 7.00
C LYS A 88 -9.96 5.90 5.60
N ALA A 89 -9.38 7.10 5.46
CA ALA A 89 -8.80 7.57 4.19
C ALA A 89 -7.67 6.64 3.71
N ALA A 90 -6.79 6.19 4.61
CA ALA A 90 -5.72 5.26 4.29
C ALA A 90 -6.25 3.89 3.81
N VAL A 91 -7.26 3.34 4.46
CA VAL A 91 -7.90 2.07 4.08
C VAL A 91 -8.61 2.17 2.73
N GLN A 92 -9.26 3.31 2.46
CA GLN A 92 -9.85 3.58 1.14
C GLN A 92 -8.76 3.60 0.05
N ALA A 93 -7.64 4.28 0.29
CA ALA A 93 -6.51 4.30 -0.63
C ALA A 93 -5.88 2.91 -0.86
N LEU A 94 -5.98 2.00 0.13
CA LEU A 94 -5.53 0.61 0.00
C LEU A 94 -6.40 -0.25 -0.91
N ASN A 95 -7.60 0.22 -1.27
CA ASN A 95 -8.56 -0.47 -2.13
C ASN A 95 -8.85 -1.92 -1.68
N VAL A 96 -9.01 -2.12 -0.37
CA VAL A 96 -9.20 -3.45 0.25
C VAL A 96 -10.47 -4.17 -0.19
N ASN A 97 -11.44 -3.43 -0.74
CA ASN A 97 -12.71 -3.97 -1.24
C ASN A 97 -12.67 -4.34 -2.73
N LYS A 98 -11.53 -4.18 -3.40
CA LYS A 98 -11.37 -4.62 -4.79
C LYS A 98 -11.67 -6.14 -4.88
N PRO A 99 -12.49 -6.59 -5.86
CA PRO A 99 -12.73 -8.02 -6.05
C PRO A 99 -11.44 -8.81 -6.14
N CYS A 100 -11.40 -9.95 -5.45
CA CYS A 100 -10.27 -10.87 -5.53
C CYS A 100 -10.40 -11.71 -6.80
N GLU A 101 -9.57 -11.39 -7.80
CA GLU A 101 -9.44 -12.22 -9.00
C GLU A 101 -8.62 -13.46 -8.64
N VAL A 102 -9.31 -14.55 -8.32
CA VAL A 102 -8.66 -15.85 -8.10
C VAL A 102 -8.32 -16.40 -9.49
N VAL A 103 -7.07 -16.24 -9.91
CA VAL A 103 -6.57 -16.89 -11.13
C VAL A 103 -6.55 -18.40 -10.86
N THR A 104 -7.52 -19.12 -11.43
CA THR A 104 -7.62 -20.59 -11.41
C THR A 104 -6.60 -21.24 -12.32
#